data_AF-A0A6P0TG61-F1
#
_entry.id   AF-A0A6P0TG61-F1
#
_cell.length_a   1.000
_cell.length_b   1.000
_cell.length_c   1.000
_cell.angle_alpha   90.00
_cell.angle_beta   90.00
_cell.angle_gamma   90.00
#
_symmetry.space_group_name_H-M   'P 1'
#
loop_
_entity.id
_entity.type
_entity.pdbx_description
1 polymer ?
#
loop_
_entity_poly.entity_id
_entity_poly.type
_entity_poly.pdbx_seq_one_letter_code
_entity_poly.pdbx_strand_id
1 'polypeptide(L)' 'ATKRLSPEFRNQYPDIPWDNMAGMRDIIAHQYDRLDFEILWNVIHQGIPDIIEQIAPLLPQEPSE' A
#
# COMPACT_ATOMS: atom_id res chain seq x y z
N ALA A 1 -4.83 7.40 -1.47
CA ALA A 1 -3.51 7.77 -0.91
C ALA A 1 -2.43 7.60 -1.98
N THR A 2 -2.16 6.38 -2.46
CA THR A 2 -1.10 6.09 -3.43
C THR A 2 -1.12 6.91 -4.73
N LYS A 3 -2.32 7.17 -5.29
CA LYS A 3 -2.49 8.01 -6.49
C LYS A 3 -2.03 9.46 -6.34
N ARG A 4 -1.75 9.93 -5.10
CA ARG A 4 -1.22 11.27 -4.83
C ARG A 4 0.31 11.33 -4.89
N LEU A 5 0.99 10.18 -4.94
CA LEU A 5 2.43 10.11 -5.11
C LEU A 5 2.79 10.41 -6.58
N SER A 6 3.88 11.14 -6.79
CA SER A 6 4.34 11.44 -8.13
C SER A 6 4.75 10.15 -8.87
N PRO A 7 4.60 10.10 -10.20
CA PRO A 7 5.10 8.98 -11.00
C PRO A 7 6.60 8.77 -10.79
N GLU A 8 7.37 9.85 -10.67
CA GLU A 8 8.83 9.79 -10.47
C GLU A 8 9.18 9.08 -9.18
N PHE A 9 8.47 9.37 -8.08
CA PHE A 9 8.69 8.70 -6.80
C PHE A 9 8.33 7.22 -6.88
N ARG A 10 7.21 6.88 -7.50
CA ARG A 10 6.80 5.47 -7.66
C ARG A 10 7.79 4.67 -8.51
N ASN A 11 8.34 5.29 -9.55
CA ASN A 11 9.34 4.69 -10.42
C ASN A 11 10.71 4.48 -9.74
N GLN A 12 11.01 5.22 -8.67
CA GLN A 12 12.24 5.00 -7.88
C GLN A 12 12.15 3.73 -7.01
N TYR A 13 10.94 3.29 -6.66
CA TYR A 13 10.70 2.12 -5.82
C TYR A 13 9.72 1.16 -6.51
N PRO A 14 10.12 0.54 -7.64
CA PRO A 14 9.23 -0.29 -8.45
C PRO A 14 8.84 -1.61 -7.77
N ASP A 15 9.61 -2.06 -6.78
CA ASP A 15 9.33 -3.27 -6.02
C ASP A 15 8.12 -3.12 -5.09
N ILE A 16 7.79 -1.87 -4.71
CA ILE A 16 6.58 -1.58 -3.93
C ILE A 16 5.37 -1.64 -4.89
N PRO A 17 4.34 -2.45 -4.59
CA PRO A 17 3.23 -2.69 -5.50
C PRO A 17 2.19 -1.55 -5.49
N TRP A 18 2.61 -0.34 -5.90
CA TRP A 18 1.81 0.89 -5.82
C TRP A 18 0.43 0.78 -6.47
N ASP A 19 0.36 0.19 -7.66
CA ASP A 19 -0.89 0.07 -8.41
C ASP A 19 -1.85 -0.91 -7.74
N ASN A 20 -1.33 -1.99 -7.15
CA ASN A 20 -2.14 -2.93 -6.36
C ASN A 20 -2.71 -2.24 -5.12
N MET A 21 -1.94 -1.41 -4.43
CA MET A 21 -2.42 -0.63 -3.27
C MET A 21 -3.51 0.37 -3.69
N ALA A 22 -3.34 1.04 -4.82
CA ALA A 22 -4.33 1.96 -5.36
C ALA A 22 -5.62 1.24 -5.75
N GLY A 23 -5.50 0.11 -6.45
CA GLY A 23 -6.62 -0.72 -6.89
C GLY A 23 -7.40 -1.33 -5.72
N MET A 24 -6.70 -1.92 -4.74
CA MET A 24 -7.32 -2.49 -3.53
C MET A 24 -8.18 -1.46 -2.79
N ARG A 25 -7.65 -0.24 -2.61
CA ARG A 25 -8.39 0.86 -1.98
C ARG A 25 -9.63 1.26 -2.80
N ASP A 26 -9.55 1.24 -4.13
CA ASP A 26 -10.70 1.57 -4.97
C ASP A 26 -11.78 0.48 -4.90
N ILE A 27 -11.39 -0.80 -4.84
CA ILE A 27 -12.32 -1.94 -4.63
C ILE A 27 -12.99 -1.80 -3.26
N ILE A 28 -12.23 -1.63 -2.18
CA ILE A 28 -12.79 -1.49 -0.82
C ILE A 28 -13.73 -0.27 -0.74
N ALA A 29 -13.43 0.83 -1.41
CA ALA A 29 -14.27 2.03 -1.34
C ALA A 29 -15.59 1.92 -2.15
N HIS A 30 -15.61 1.19 -3.26
CA HIS A 30 -16.74 1.21 -4.20
C HIS A 30 -17.44 -0.13 -4.41
N GLN A 31 -16.78 -1.24 -4.05
CA GLN A 31 -17.22 -2.62 -4.30
C GLN A 31 -17.06 -3.47 -3.03
N TYR A 32 -17.24 -2.86 -1.84
CA TYR A 32 -17.07 -3.53 -0.55
C TYR A 32 -18.01 -4.71 -0.36
N ASP A 33 -19.17 -4.69 -1.03
CA ASP A 33 -20.20 -5.73 -1.01
C ASP A 33 -19.74 -7.03 -1.71
N ARG A 34 -18.69 -6.96 -2.52
CA ARG A 34 -18.14 -8.08 -3.28
C ARG A 34 -16.76 -8.53 -2.79
N LEU A 35 -16.35 -8.08 -1.62
CA LEU A 35 -15.05 -8.44 -1.07
C LEU A 35 -15.02 -9.92 -0.71
N ASP A 36 -13.92 -10.56 -1.11
CA ASP A 36 -13.56 -11.88 -0.61
C ASP A 36 -12.78 -11.71 0.70
N PHE A 37 -13.34 -12.21 1.80
CA PHE A 37 -12.75 -12.07 3.12
C PHE A 37 -11.47 -12.90 3.31
N GLU A 38 -11.29 -14.00 2.59
CA GLU A 38 -10.05 -14.77 2.64
C GLU A 38 -8.91 -13.98 1.99
N ILE A 39 -9.19 -13.31 0.86
CA ILE A 39 -8.23 -12.40 0.24
C ILE A 39 -7.90 -11.24 1.18
N LEU A 40 -8.92 -10.62 1.78
CA LEU A 40 -8.72 -9.51 2.71
C LEU A 40 -7.88 -9.93 3.93
N TRP A 41 -8.15 -11.12 4.47
CA TRP A 41 -7.40 -11.67 5.60
C TRP A 41 -5.91 -11.82 5.26
N ASN A 42 -5.59 -12.40 4.09
CA ASN A 42 -4.21 -12.53 3.64
C ASN A 42 -3.53 -11.18 3.39
N VAL A 43 -4.25 -10.23 2.80
CA VAL A 43 -3.73 -8.87 2.61
C VAL A 43 -3.38 -8.23 3.94
N ILE A 44 -4.23 -8.37 4.96
CA ILE A 44 -3.98 -7.79 6.29
C ILE A 44 -2.79 -8.46 6.98
N HIS A 45 -2.69 -9.80 6.93
CA HIS A 45 -1.69 -10.54 7.72
C HIS A 45 -0.36 -10.74 7.01
N GLN A 46 -0.31 -10.67 5.68
CA GLN A 46 0.91 -10.89 4.90
C GLN A 46 1.24 -9.67 4.05
N GLY A 47 0.28 -9.20 3.24
CA GLY A 47 0.54 -8.11 2.29
C GLY A 47 0.89 -6.76 2.93
N ILE A 48 0.14 -6.33 3.95
CA ILE A 48 0.36 -5.03 4.61
C ILE A 48 1.68 -5.01 5.40
N PRO A 49 2.04 -6.02 6.22
CA PRO A 49 3.35 -6.09 6.86
C PRO A 49 4.52 -5.95 5.89
N ASP A 50 4.50 -6.71 4.78
CA ASP A 50 5.56 -6.65 3.77
C ASP A 50 5.70 -5.24 3.15
N ILE A 51 4.57 -4.56 2.91
CA ILE A 51 4.55 -3.19 2.40
C ILE A 51 5.10 -2.21 3.44
N ILE A 52 4.79 -2.39 4.72
CA ILE A 52 5.31 -1.55 5.81
C ILE A 52 6.84 -1.66 5.87
N GLU A 53 7.39 -2.87 5.78
CA GLU A 53 8.84 -3.09 5.77
C GLU A 53 9.53 -2.38 4.60
N GLN A 54 8.90 -2.35 3.42
CA GLN A 54 9.43 -1.66 2.25
C GLN A 54 9.33 -0.13 2.34
N ILE A 55 8.28 0.39 3.00
CA ILE A 55 8.05 1.84 3.12
C ILE A 55 8.82 2.44 4.29
N ALA A 56 9.04 1.70 5.39
CA ALA A 56 9.66 2.21 6.61
C ALA A 56 11.00 2.94 6.36
N PRO A 57 11.93 2.45 5.51
CA PRO A 57 13.17 3.16 5.20
C PRO A 57 12.99 4.48 4.43
N LEU A 58 11.83 4.68 3.80
CA LEU A 58 11.50 5.88 3.01
C LEU A 58 10.91 6.99 3.88
N LEU A 59 10.54 6.67 5.13
CA LEU A 59 9.98 7.64 6.04
C LEU A 59 11.10 8.59 6.51
N PRO A 60 10.78 9.90 6.64
CA PRO A 60 11.70 10.82 7.29
C PRO A 60 12.00 10.29 8.69
N GLN A 61 13.26 10.38 9.11
CA GLN A 61 13.62 10.08 10.49
C GLN A 61 12.85 11.05 11.38
N GLU A 62 12.18 10.53 12.43
CA GLU A 62 11.56 11.42 13.40
C GLU A 62 12.65 12.36 13.95
N PRO A 63 12.37 13.68 14.04
CA PRO A 63 13.32 14.58 14.64
C PRO A 63 13.63 14.07 16.05
N SER A 64 14.90 13.82 16.33
CA SER A 64 15.35 13.53 17.69
C SER A 64 14.97 14.74 18.56
N GLU A 65 14.13 14.52 19.56
CA GLU A 65 13.82 15.53 20.60
C GLU A 65 15.08 15.97 21.35
#